data_AF-A0A9D6XE87-F1
#
_entry.id   AF-A0A9D6XE87-F1
#
_cell.length_a   1.000
_cell.length_b   1.000
_cell.length_c   1.000
_cell.angle_alpha   90.00
_cell.angle_beta   90.00
_cell.angle_gamma   90.00
#
_symmetry.space_group_name_H-M   'P 1'
#
loop_
_entity.id
_entity.type
_entity.pdbx_description
1 polymer ?
#
loop_
_entity_poly.entity_id
_entity_poly.type
_entity_poly.pdbx_seq_one_letter_code
_entity_poly.pdbx_strand_id
1 'polypeptide(L)'
;MAALLAVMVFSAAALADGEGPPRPATAAEKAHFTKYNKAMMALLPAMPKGWEKRPTDITPLKEMSASQDKYPWSFSVECLFEKKQPVDMGQMNRDMDTFGDMTGRINALMAKMNEAMASGNQAEMERIQAEMQNVAQNSEGGERYQDIEAENRRNNARITITVNSGGFDNIGFNSIAAPPHAKAAVRRISADKPGEQSPTAYTFIFVGPFSVRESPENIEVYPDPKWRANHYMKIQTVLVAIEAVSEVCDDIIKRIDWKAAAGLIK
;
A
#
# COMPACT_ATOMS: atom_id res chain seq x y z
N MET A 1 65.05 -11.22 -23.02
CA MET A 1 63.77 -11.29 -23.75
C MET A 1 62.81 -12.14 -22.93
N ALA A 2 61.65 -11.57 -22.60
CA ALA A 2 60.35 -12.17 -22.22
C ALA A 2 60.34 -13.56 -21.51
N ALA A 3 59.62 -13.78 -20.42
CA ALA A 3 58.28 -13.29 -20.12
C ALA A 3 58.01 -13.36 -18.61
N LEU A 4 57.54 -12.24 -18.06
CA LEU A 4 56.84 -12.20 -16.77
C LEU A 4 55.41 -12.67 -17.06
N LEU A 5 55.10 -13.95 -16.78
CA LEU A 5 53.72 -14.44 -16.88
C LEU A 5 53.00 -13.96 -15.61
N ALA A 6 52.40 -12.77 -15.71
CA ALA A 6 51.44 -12.27 -14.75
C ALA A 6 50.25 -13.22 -14.74
N VAL A 7 50.22 -14.14 -13.77
CA VAL A 7 49.02 -14.85 -13.37
C VAL A 7 48.12 -13.80 -12.73
N MET A 8 47.41 -13.03 -13.57
CA MET A 8 46.16 -12.41 -13.15
C MET A 8 45.23 -13.56 -12.80
N VAL A 9 45.26 -13.96 -11.53
CA VAL A 9 44.11 -14.55 -10.87
C VAL A 9 43.00 -13.53 -11.07
N PHE A 10 42.22 -13.71 -12.13
CA PHE A 10 40.88 -13.20 -12.20
C PHE A 10 40.17 -13.84 -11.01
N SER A 11 40.22 -13.14 -9.89
CA SER A 11 39.18 -13.15 -8.88
C SER A 11 37.91 -12.67 -9.59
N ALA A 12 37.36 -13.52 -10.46
CA ALA A 12 35.95 -13.53 -10.74
C ALA A 12 35.32 -13.87 -9.40
N ALA A 13 35.11 -12.84 -8.59
CA ALA A 13 34.16 -12.88 -7.52
C ALA A 13 32.92 -13.53 -8.12
N ALA A 14 32.64 -14.75 -7.67
CA ALA A 14 31.42 -15.43 -8.00
C ALA A 14 30.29 -14.48 -7.58
N LEU A 15 29.70 -13.80 -8.57
CA LEU A 15 28.43 -13.11 -8.44
C LEU A 15 27.40 -14.22 -8.25
N ALA A 16 27.32 -14.70 -7.02
CA ALA A 16 26.56 -15.88 -6.61
C ALA A 16 25.06 -15.62 -6.47
N ASP A 17 24.58 -14.44 -6.91
CA ASP A 17 23.18 -14.01 -6.72
C ASP A 17 22.41 -13.80 -8.02
N GLY A 18 22.65 -14.61 -9.06
CA GLY A 18 21.69 -14.74 -10.17
C GLY A 18 21.40 -13.46 -10.98
N GLU A 19 22.33 -12.51 -10.98
CA GLU A 19 22.22 -11.18 -11.61
C GLU A 19 22.53 -11.21 -13.12
N GLY A 20 21.96 -12.19 -13.84
CA GLY A 20 21.96 -12.11 -15.30
C GLY A 20 21.05 -10.98 -15.79
N PRO A 21 21.30 -10.41 -16.99
CA PRO A 21 20.37 -9.45 -17.58
C PRO A 21 18.98 -10.08 -17.74
N PRO A 22 17.89 -9.29 -17.68
CA PRO A 22 16.55 -9.79 -17.94
C PRO A 22 16.50 -10.56 -19.26
N ARG A 23 15.74 -11.65 -19.29
CA ARG A 23 15.51 -12.43 -20.50
C ARG A 23 14.11 -12.18 -21.04
N PRO A 24 13.87 -12.36 -22.35
CA PRO A 24 12.52 -12.37 -22.88
C PRO A 24 11.65 -13.40 -22.15
N ALA A 25 10.42 -13.01 -21.82
CA ALA A 25 9.44 -13.92 -21.26
C ALA A 25 8.98 -14.94 -22.33
N THR A 26 8.93 -16.20 -21.95
CA THR A 26 8.45 -17.31 -22.78
C THR A 26 6.94 -17.19 -23.04
N ALA A 27 6.43 -17.90 -24.05
CA ALA A 27 5.00 -17.94 -24.33
C ALA A 27 4.18 -18.49 -23.13
N ALA A 28 4.72 -19.48 -22.43
CA ALA A 28 4.08 -20.06 -21.24
C ALA A 28 3.98 -19.04 -20.09
N GLU A 29 5.04 -18.28 -19.82
CA GLU A 29 5.04 -17.23 -18.79
C GLU A 29 4.06 -16.10 -19.12
N LYS A 30 4.03 -15.66 -20.38
CA LYS A 30 3.07 -14.63 -20.85
C LYS A 30 1.62 -15.10 -20.71
N ALA A 31 1.33 -16.34 -21.10
CA ALA A 31 0.01 -16.94 -20.95
C ALA A 31 -0.38 -17.11 -19.47
N HIS A 32 0.58 -17.53 -18.64
CA HIS A 32 0.41 -17.65 -17.20
C HIS A 32 0.05 -16.30 -16.55
N PHE A 33 0.86 -15.27 -16.80
CA PHE A 33 0.63 -13.91 -16.32
C PHE A 33 -0.73 -13.37 -16.73
N THR A 34 -1.06 -13.47 -18.02
CA THR A 34 -2.35 -12.99 -18.54
C THR A 34 -3.53 -13.68 -17.88
N LYS A 35 -3.44 -15.01 -17.73
CA LYS A 35 -4.49 -15.82 -17.09
C LYS A 35 -4.72 -15.39 -15.65
N TYR A 36 -3.66 -15.27 -14.85
CA TYR A 36 -3.79 -15.00 -13.42
C TYR A 36 -4.06 -13.53 -13.12
N ASN A 37 -3.58 -12.59 -13.92
CA ASN A 37 -4.05 -11.20 -13.82
C ASN A 37 -5.54 -11.08 -14.07
N LYS A 38 -6.06 -11.74 -15.12
CA LYS A 38 -7.51 -11.77 -15.36
C LYS A 38 -8.27 -12.40 -14.19
N ALA A 39 -7.73 -13.48 -13.61
CA ALA A 39 -8.35 -14.16 -12.49
C ALA A 39 -8.35 -13.29 -11.22
N MET A 40 -7.22 -12.65 -10.87
CA MET A 40 -7.14 -11.73 -9.74
C MET A 40 -8.03 -10.50 -9.94
N MET A 41 -8.10 -9.95 -11.15
CA MET A 41 -9.01 -8.85 -11.49
C MET A 41 -10.49 -9.20 -11.30
N ALA A 42 -10.86 -10.47 -11.48
CA ALA A 42 -12.20 -10.98 -11.23
C ALA A 42 -12.51 -11.17 -9.74
N LEU A 43 -11.49 -11.25 -8.86
CA LEU A 43 -11.67 -11.29 -7.40
C LEU A 43 -12.03 -9.93 -6.81
N LEU A 44 -11.68 -8.84 -7.51
CA LEU A 44 -12.00 -7.49 -7.08
C LEU A 44 -13.53 -7.31 -7.01
N PRO A 45 -14.09 -6.94 -5.84
CA PRO A 45 -15.52 -6.94 -5.63
C PRO A 45 -16.24 -5.91 -6.50
N ALA A 46 -17.52 -6.15 -6.73
CA ALA A 46 -18.43 -5.10 -7.18
C ALA A 46 -18.74 -4.19 -5.99
N MET A 47 -18.31 -2.92 -6.07
CA MET A 47 -18.62 -1.93 -5.04
C MET A 47 -20.08 -1.46 -5.14
N PRO A 48 -20.67 -0.91 -4.06
CA PRO A 48 -22.02 -0.36 -4.06
C PRO A 48 -22.23 0.72 -5.14
N LYS A 49 -23.50 0.98 -5.49
CA LYS A 49 -23.87 2.06 -6.41
C LYS A 49 -23.26 3.39 -5.95
N GLY A 50 -22.65 4.13 -6.89
CA GLY A 50 -21.97 5.41 -6.63
C GLY A 50 -20.46 5.30 -6.47
N TRP A 51 -19.92 4.08 -6.38
CA TRP A 51 -18.48 3.84 -6.44
C TRP A 51 -18.02 3.56 -7.87
N GLU A 52 -16.91 4.16 -8.25
CA GLU A 52 -16.21 3.91 -9.50
C GLU A 52 -15.03 2.98 -9.25
N LYS A 53 -14.85 2.02 -10.14
CA LYS A 53 -13.74 1.07 -10.13
C LYS A 53 -12.67 1.55 -11.11
N ARG A 54 -11.46 1.79 -10.63
CA ARG A 54 -10.29 2.16 -11.42
C ARG A 54 -9.18 1.13 -11.24
N PRO A 55 -9.17 0.07 -12.05
CA PRO A 55 -8.07 -0.88 -12.01
C PRO A 55 -6.80 -0.28 -12.58
N THR A 56 -5.65 -0.65 -12.02
CA THR A 56 -4.36 -0.27 -12.57
C THR A 56 -4.13 -0.94 -13.91
N ASP A 57 -3.53 -0.22 -14.86
CA ASP A 57 -3.20 -0.76 -16.18
C ASP A 57 -2.21 -1.93 -16.06
N ILE A 58 -2.65 -3.09 -16.53
CA ILE A 58 -1.81 -4.29 -16.56
C ILE A 58 -0.96 -4.25 -17.82
N THR A 59 0.31 -3.90 -17.66
CA THR A 59 1.27 -3.93 -18.77
C THR A 59 1.56 -5.39 -19.14
N PRO A 60 1.49 -5.77 -20.44
CA PRO A 60 1.85 -7.10 -20.87
C PRO A 60 3.29 -7.45 -20.49
N LEU A 61 3.48 -8.68 -20.01
CA LEU A 61 4.80 -9.18 -19.65
C LEU A 61 5.71 -9.32 -20.89
N LYS A 62 6.84 -8.61 -20.87
CA LYS A 62 7.84 -8.66 -21.93
C LYS A 62 9.07 -9.48 -21.52
N GLU A 63 9.53 -9.28 -20.30
CA GLU A 63 10.79 -9.81 -19.79
C GLU A 63 10.62 -10.41 -18.40
N MET A 64 11.56 -11.28 -18.04
CA MET A 64 11.67 -11.93 -16.74
C MET A 64 13.07 -11.73 -16.19
N SER A 65 13.20 -11.64 -14.87
CA SER A 65 14.52 -11.74 -14.23
C SER A 65 15.22 -13.04 -14.64
N ALA A 66 16.54 -12.98 -14.84
CA ALA A 66 17.35 -14.15 -15.20
C ALA A 66 17.23 -15.28 -14.16
N SER A 67 16.98 -14.94 -12.90
CA SER A 67 16.88 -15.87 -11.77
C SER A 67 15.44 -16.20 -11.36
N GLN A 68 14.43 -15.83 -12.15
CA GLN A 68 13.03 -16.06 -11.76
C GLN A 68 12.73 -17.54 -11.51
N ASP A 69 13.36 -18.44 -12.27
CA ASP A 69 13.15 -19.89 -12.14
C ASP A 69 13.52 -20.46 -10.77
N LYS A 70 14.31 -19.73 -9.97
CA LYS A 70 14.73 -20.11 -8.63
C LYS A 70 13.69 -19.80 -7.55
N TYR A 71 12.78 -18.85 -7.79
CA TYR A 71 11.86 -18.36 -6.77
C TYR A 71 10.44 -18.24 -7.31
N PRO A 72 9.41 -18.59 -6.52
CA PRO A 72 8.03 -18.42 -6.95
C PRO A 72 7.73 -16.99 -7.37
N TRP A 73 7.12 -16.88 -8.53
CA TRP A 73 6.93 -15.62 -9.19
C TRP A 73 5.78 -14.86 -8.53
N SER A 74 6.13 -13.70 -7.98
CA SER A 74 5.21 -12.78 -7.32
C SER A 74 4.84 -11.64 -8.26
N PHE A 75 3.56 -11.32 -8.31
CA PHE A 75 3.03 -10.16 -9.02
C PHE A 75 1.65 -9.80 -8.45
N SER A 76 1.21 -8.58 -8.71
CA SER A 76 0.02 -8.00 -8.11
C SER A 76 -0.88 -7.33 -9.13
N VAL A 77 -2.17 -7.29 -8.81
CA VAL A 77 -3.12 -6.34 -9.41
C VAL A 77 -3.58 -5.38 -8.33
N GLU A 78 -3.73 -4.11 -8.70
CA GLU A 78 -4.24 -3.07 -7.82
C GLU A 78 -5.51 -2.47 -8.44
N CYS A 79 -6.42 -2.06 -7.57
CA CYS A 79 -7.60 -1.33 -7.96
C CYS A 79 -7.94 -0.27 -6.92
N LEU A 80 -8.13 0.96 -7.40
CA LEU A 80 -8.68 2.05 -6.62
C LEU A 80 -10.20 2.08 -6.82
N PHE A 81 -10.92 2.29 -5.73
CA PHE A 81 -12.35 2.53 -5.73
C PHE A 81 -12.62 3.90 -5.13
N GLU A 82 -13.38 4.72 -5.84
CA GLU A 82 -13.70 6.08 -5.42
C GLU A 82 -15.22 6.27 -5.46
N LYS A 83 -15.81 6.77 -4.39
CA LYS A 83 -17.21 7.17 -4.38
C LYS A 83 -17.32 8.57 -4.99
N LYS A 84 -18.01 8.68 -6.13
CA LYS A 84 -18.30 9.98 -6.73
C LYS A 84 -19.22 10.77 -5.80
N GLN A 85 -18.73 11.90 -5.31
CA GLN A 85 -19.57 12.86 -4.64
C GLN A 85 -20.07 13.93 -5.62
N PRO A 86 -21.35 14.33 -5.55
CA PRO A 86 -21.79 15.50 -6.27
C PRO A 86 -21.03 16.72 -5.76
N VAL A 87 -20.44 17.49 -6.67
CA VAL A 87 -19.79 18.75 -6.32
C VAL A 87 -20.87 19.79 -6.01
N ASP A 88 -21.01 20.16 -4.75
CA ASP A 88 -21.79 21.33 -4.34
C ASP A 88 -20.90 22.58 -4.51
N MET A 89 -21.12 23.32 -5.59
CA MET A 89 -20.37 24.54 -5.90
C MET A 89 -20.52 25.62 -4.80
N GLY A 90 -21.65 25.65 -4.09
CA GLY A 90 -21.86 26.58 -2.99
C GLY A 90 -21.04 26.21 -1.76
N GLN A 91 -20.92 24.91 -1.47
CA GLN A 91 -20.02 24.42 -0.43
C GLN A 91 -18.55 24.63 -0.82
N MET A 92 -18.18 24.36 -2.06
CA MET A 92 -16.83 24.55 -2.57
C MET A 92 -16.37 26.01 -2.44
N ASN A 93 -17.23 26.98 -2.77
CA ASN A 93 -16.90 28.39 -2.59
C ASN A 93 -16.70 28.77 -1.11
N ARG A 94 -17.56 28.28 -0.22
CA ARG A 94 -17.38 28.50 1.23
C ARG A 94 -16.07 27.91 1.73
N ASP A 95 -15.76 26.67 1.33
CA ASP A 95 -14.52 26.00 1.70
C ASP A 95 -13.30 26.79 1.20
N MET A 96 -13.34 27.32 -0.02
CA MET A 96 -12.28 28.17 -0.57
C MET A 96 -12.08 29.46 0.21
N ASP A 97 -13.15 30.12 0.65
CA ASP A 97 -13.07 31.33 1.48
C ASP A 97 -12.43 31.00 2.84
N THR A 98 -12.90 29.95 3.51
CA THR A 98 -12.36 29.49 4.80
C THR A 98 -10.88 29.09 4.70
N PHE A 99 -10.48 28.42 3.60
CA PHE A 99 -9.07 28.09 3.35
C PHE A 99 -8.22 29.31 3.02
N GLY A 100 -8.80 30.29 2.32
CA GLY A 100 -8.19 31.58 2.02
C GLY A 100 -7.84 32.34 3.30
N ASP A 101 -8.77 32.41 4.25
CA ASP A 101 -8.56 33.05 5.55
C ASP A 101 -7.47 32.34 6.38
N MET A 102 -7.49 31.00 6.42
CA MET A 102 -6.47 30.22 7.10
C MET A 102 -5.08 30.47 6.48
N THR A 103 -4.98 30.40 5.15
CA THR A 103 -3.72 30.59 4.42
C THR A 103 -3.20 32.03 4.57
N GLY A 104 -4.10 33.02 4.58
CA GLY A 104 -3.76 34.42 4.86
C GLY A 104 -3.12 34.60 6.23
N ARG A 105 -3.69 33.96 7.27
CA ARG A 105 -3.13 33.99 8.63
C ARG A 105 -1.77 33.28 8.72
N ILE A 106 -1.62 32.12 8.09
CA ILE A 106 -0.35 31.37 8.04
C ILE A 106 0.72 32.19 7.32
N ASN A 107 0.40 32.83 6.20
CA ASN A 107 1.34 33.67 5.46
C ASN A 107 1.80 34.90 6.26
N ALA A 108 0.89 35.53 7.02
CA ALA A 108 1.25 36.62 7.91
C ALA A 108 2.20 36.17 9.04
N LEU A 109 2.00 34.96 9.58
CA LEU A 109 2.90 34.37 10.58
C LEU A 109 4.26 34.00 9.97
N MET A 110 4.30 33.46 8.76
CA MET A 110 5.55 33.19 8.03
C MET A 110 6.38 34.45 7.78
N ALA A 111 5.73 35.58 7.46
CA ALA A 111 6.40 36.87 7.33
C ALA A 111 7.07 37.29 8.65
N LYS A 112 6.35 37.20 9.78
CA LYS A 112 6.90 37.45 11.12
C LYS A 112 8.03 36.49 11.49
N MET A 113 7.93 35.22 11.09
CA MET A 113 8.96 34.23 11.34
C MET A 113 10.26 34.57 10.62
N ASN A 114 10.18 35.05 9.38
CA ASN A 114 11.36 35.51 8.63
C ASN A 114 12.04 36.72 9.30
N GLU A 115 11.26 37.65 9.86
CA GLU A 115 11.80 38.79 10.63
C GLU A 115 12.46 38.34 11.95
N ALA A 116 11.84 37.40 12.67
CA ALA A 116 12.40 36.80 13.88
C ALA A 116 13.69 36.01 13.58
N MET A 117 13.74 35.32 12.43
CA MET A 117 14.92 34.60 11.96
C MET A 117 16.07 35.56 11.61
N ALA A 118 15.79 36.65 10.90
CA ALA A 118 16.78 37.67 10.55
C ALA A 118 17.39 38.36 11.79
N SER A 119 16.62 38.45 12.89
CA SER A 119 17.06 39.00 14.17
C SER A 119 17.62 37.96 15.15
N GLY A 120 17.63 36.68 14.80
CA GLY A 120 18.11 35.60 15.66
C GLY A 120 17.26 35.36 16.92
N ASN A 121 16.01 35.81 16.93
CA ASN A 121 15.14 35.72 18.10
C ASN A 121 14.46 34.34 18.19
N GLN A 122 15.15 33.38 18.81
CA GLN A 122 14.68 32.00 18.91
C GLN A 122 13.35 31.84 19.66
N ALA A 123 13.15 32.58 20.75
CA ALA A 123 11.91 32.50 21.54
C ALA A 123 10.69 32.95 20.71
N GLU A 124 10.84 33.97 19.88
CA GLU A 124 9.78 34.44 19.00
C GLU A 124 9.51 33.46 17.85
N MET A 125 10.55 32.82 17.30
CA MET A 125 10.37 31.76 16.30
C MET A 125 9.56 30.57 16.84
N GLU A 126 9.87 30.10 18.06
CA GLU A 126 9.13 29.01 18.71
C GLU A 126 7.67 29.39 18.98
N ARG A 127 7.42 30.62 19.45
CA ARG A 127 6.07 31.16 19.66
C ARG A 127 5.27 31.20 18.35
N ILE A 128 5.87 31.70 17.27
CA ILE A 128 5.24 31.79 15.95
C ILE A 128 4.95 30.40 15.39
N GLN A 129 5.87 29.44 15.56
CA GLN A 129 5.67 28.06 15.14
C GLN A 129 4.46 27.42 15.85
N ALA A 130 4.33 27.62 17.15
CA ALA A 130 3.18 27.14 17.92
C ALA A 130 1.87 27.81 17.46
N GLU A 131 1.90 29.11 17.14
CA GLU A 131 0.75 29.85 16.63
C GLU A 131 0.33 29.37 15.23
N MET A 132 1.29 29.10 14.35
CA MET A 132 1.02 28.49 13.04
C MET A 132 0.37 27.12 13.17
N GLN A 133 0.88 26.27 14.07
CA GLN A 133 0.29 24.96 14.35
C GLN A 133 -1.15 25.10 14.88
N ASN A 134 -1.38 26.06 15.78
CA ASN A 134 -2.71 26.34 16.32
C ASN A 134 -3.68 26.82 15.23
N VAL A 135 -3.25 27.71 14.32
CA VAL A 135 -4.08 28.14 13.19
C VAL A 135 -4.38 26.97 12.25
N ALA A 136 -3.40 26.12 11.95
CA ALA A 136 -3.60 24.96 11.08
C ALA A 136 -4.53 23.90 11.69
N GLN A 137 -4.54 23.74 13.01
CA GLN A 137 -5.32 22.69 13.69
C GLN A 137 -6.69 23.17 14.19
N ASN A 138 -6.78 24.41 14.67
CA ASN A 138 -7.93 24.91 15.45
C ASN A 138 -8.60 26.14 14.80
N SER A 139 -8.31 26.44 13.54
CA SER A 139 -9.13 27.38 12.76
C SER A 139 -10.26 26.64 12.06
N GLU A 140 -11.31 27.37 11.69
CA GLU A 140 -12.41 26.83 10.86
C GLU A 140 -11.89 26.18 9.57
N GLY A 141 -10.84 26.74 8.96
CA GLY A 141 -10.20 26.16 7.78
C GLY A 141 -9.45 24.87 8.08
N GLY A 142 -8.82 24.78 9.25
CA GLY A 142 -8.15 23.56 9.73
C GLY A 142 -9.14 22.44 10.03
N GLU A 143 -10.22 22.75 10.74
CA GLU A 143 -11.32 21.81 11.01
C GLU A 143 -11.97 21.34 9.72
N ARG A 144 -12.30 22.27 8.81
CA ARG A 144 -12.91 21.94 7.52
C ARG A 144 -12.00 21.09 6.64
N TYR A 145 -10.69 21.34 6.67
CA TYR A 145 -9.71 20.52 5.97
C TYR A 145 -9.70 19.07 6.51
N GLN A 146 -9.72 18.90 7.82
CA GLN A 146 -9.79 17.58 8.46
C GLN A 146 -11.08 16.83 8.10
N ASP A 147 -12.22 17.54 8.06
CA ASP A 147 -13.50 16.97 7.65
C ASP A 147 -13.47 16.48 6.21
N ILE A 148 -12.92 17.28 5.29
CA ILE A 148 -12.76 16.90 3.87
C ILE A 148 -11.81 15.71 3.72
N GLU A 149 -10.70 15.67 4.45
CA GLU A 149 -9.82 14.51 4.46
C GLU A 149 -10.51 13.25 5.00
N ALA A 150 -11.26 13.37 6.10
CA ALA A 150 -12.02 12.27 6.67
C ALA A 150 -13.10 11.75 5.71
N GLU A 151 -13.83 12.67 5.06
CA GLU A 151 -14.80 12.35 4.02
C GLU A 151 -14.14 11.65 2.82
N ASN A 152 -13.01 12.18 2.33
CA ASN A 152 -12.24 11.57 1.26
C ASN A 152 -11.78 10.16 1.64
N ARG A 153 -11.26 9.94 2.85
CA ARG A 153 -10.86 8.60 3.32
C ARG A 153 -12.03 7.61 3.33
N ARG A 154 -13.23 8.05 3.74
CA ARG A 154 -14.45 7.21 3.72
C ARG A 154 -14.93 6.88 2.30
N ASN A 155 -14.60 7.74 1.34
CA ASN A 155 -15.01 7.63 -0.05
C ASN A 155 -13.96 6.95 -0.94
N ASN A 156 -12.85 6.49 -0.37
CA ASN A 156 -11.79 5.83 -1.12
C ASN A 156 -11.45 4.47 -0.52
N ALA A 157 -11.13 3.52 -1.40
CA ALA A 157 -10.59 2.23 -1.00
C ALA A 157 -9.58 1.74 -2.04
N ARG A 158 -8.44 1.25 -1.59
CA ARG A 158 -7.44 0.57 -2.43
C ARG A 158 -7.44 -0.90 -2.10
N ILE A 159 -7.50 -1.75 -3.13
CA ILE A 159 -7.37 -3.20 -2.99
C ILE A 159 -6.20 -3.66 -3.85
N THR A 160 -5.27 -4.38 -3.24
CA THR A 160 -4.15 -5.01 -3.93
C THR A 160 -4.19 -6.51 -3.70
N ILE A 161 -4.17 -7.29 -4.78
CA ILE A 161 -4.13 -8.76 -4.72
C ILE A 161 -2.78 -9.20 -5.25
N THR A 162 -2.01 -9.90 -4.42
CA THR A 162 -0.66 -10.36 -4.74
C THR A 162 -0.63 -11.88 -4.68
N VAL A 163 -0.16 -12.54 -5.75
CA VAL A 163 0.15 -13.97 -5.71
C VAL A 163 1.58 -14.18 -5.25
N ASN A 164 1.84 -15.30 -4.56
CA ASN A 164 3.17 -15.65 -4.09
C ASN A 164 3.85 -14.52 -3.27
N SER A 165 3.07 -13.87 -2.39
CA SER A 165 3.62 -12.92 -1.40
C SER A 165 4.48 -13.59 -0.34
N GLY A 166 5.74 -13.16 -0.20
CA GLY A 166 6.73 -13.75 0.71
C GLY A 166 6.41 -13.65 2.20
N GLY A 167 5.29 -13.04 2.58
CA GLY A 167 4.97 -12.73 3.98
C GLY A 167 5.78 -11.55 4.50
N PHE A 168 5.44 -11.08 5.70
CA PHE A 168 6.15 -9.99 6.38
C PHE A 168 5.79 -9.93 7.86
N ASP A 169 6.61 -9.19 8.61
CA ASP A 169 6.35 -8.83 10.00
C ASP A 169 5.31 -7.70 10.05
N ASN A 170 4.23 -7.92 10.79
CA ASN A 170 3.11 -6.99 10.89
C ASN A 170 3.17 -6.23 12.23
N ILE A 171 4.19 -5.39 12.38
CA ILE A 171 4.37 -4.58 13.59
C ILE A 171 3.22 -3.59 13.76
N GLY A 172 2.59 -3.60 14.94
CA GLY A 172 1.44 -2.75 15.25
C GLY A 172 0.12 -3.17 14.60
N PHE A 173 0.04 -4.38 14.03
CA PHE A 173 -1.21 -4.96 13.57
C PHE A 173 -1.83 -5.84 14.65
N ASN A 174 -3.16 -5.95 14.62
CA ASN A 174 -3.93 -6.87 15.44
C ASN A 174 -4.58 -7.95 14.57
N SER A 175 -4.69 -9.17 15.10
CA SER A 175 -5.45 -10.23 14.43
C SER A 175 -6.93 -9.87 14.40
N ILE A 176 -7.57 -10.12 13.25
CA ILE A 176 -9.02 -10.02 13.07
C ILE A 176 -9.57 -11.38 12.63
N ALA A 177 -10.89 -11.54 12.65
CA ALA A 177 -11.51 -12.76 12.15
C ALA A 177 -11.15 -12.97 10.67
N ALA A 178 -10.47 -14.08 10.38
CA ALA A 178 -10.13 -14.46 9.01
C ALA A 178 -11.40 -14.86 8.24
N PRO A 179 -11.59 -14.41 6.99
CA PRO A 179 -12.69 -14.88 6.16
C PRO A 179 -12.52 -16.36 5.80
N PRO A 180 -13.57 -17.04 5.30
CA PRO A 180 -13.47 -18.42 4.86
C PRO A 180 -12.32 -18.63 3.88
N HIS A 181 -11.64 -19.78 3.98
CA HIS A 181 -10.45 -20.13 3.17
C HIS A 181 -9.19 -19.29 3.41
N ALA A 182 -9.24 -18.19 4.17
CA ALA A 182 -8.05 -17.48 4.63
C ALA A 182 -7.43 -18.17 5.84
N LYS A 183 -6.11 -18.14 5.91
CA LYS A 183 -5.31 -18.65 7.02
C LYS A 183 -5.19 -17.64 8.15
N ALA A 184 -5.06 -16.36 7.81
CA ALA A 184 -4.94 -15.26 8.76
C ALA A 184 -5.51 -13.98 8.17
N ALA A 185 -5.93 -13.08 9.05
CA ALA A 185 -6.25 -11.71 8.70
C ALA A 185 -5.75 -10.80 9.82
N VAL A 186 -5.07 -9.72 9.45
CA VAL A 186 -4.51 -8.75 10.39
C VAL A 186 -4.88 -7.34 9.95
N ARG A 187 -5.06 -6.44 10.92
CA ARG A 187 -5.42 -5.05 10.68
C ARG A 187 -4.65 -4.11 11.57
N ARG A 188 -4.13 -3.04 10.98
CA ARG A 188 -3.65 -1.86 11.69
C ARG A 188 -4.55 -0.70 11.38
N ILE A 189 -4.95 0.03 12.41
CA ILE A 189 -5.65 1.31 12.26
C ILE A 189 -4.60 2.39 12.44
N SER A 190 -4.31 3.15 11.38
CA SER A 190 -3.43 4.31 11.46
C SER A 190 -4.15 5.37 12.28
N ALA A 191 -3.86 5.44 13.58
CA ALA A 191 -4.23 6.60 14.37
C ALA A 191 -3.18 7.67 14.10
N ASP A 192 -3.26 8.34 12.95
CA ASP A 192 -2.33 9.40 12.60
C ASP A 192 -2.77 10.70 13.28
N LYS A 193 -2.50 10.73 14.59
CA LYS A 193 -2.63 11.83 15.58
C LYS A 193 -3.88 11.76 16.48
N PRO A 194 -3.77 12.24 17.73
CA PRO A 194 -4.94 12.51 18.58
C PRO A 194 -5.91 13.47 17.88
N GLY A 195 -7.18 13.08 17.74
CA GLY A 195 -8.24 13.92 17.15
C GLY A 195 -8.69 13.55 15.73
N GLU A 196 -8.06 12.58 15.07
CA GLU A 196 -8.45 12.19 13.70
C GLU A 196 -9.82 11.48 13.67
N GLN A 197 -10.78 12.05 12.92
CA GLN A 197 -12.17 11.58 12.91
C GLN A 197 -12.40 10.31 12.04
N SER A 198 -11.42 9.85 11.27
CA SER A 198 -11.55 8.67 10.38
C SER A 198 -10.19 8.05 10.04
N PRO A 199 -9.61 7.24 10.94
CA PRO A 199 -8.31 6.63 10.72
C PRO A 199 -8.37 5.58 9.61
N THR A 200 -7.35 5.56 8.75
CA THR A 200 -7.21 4.57 7.69
C THR A 200 -6.86 3.21 8.28
N ALA A 201 -7.60 2.17 7.91
CA ALA A 201 -7.27 0.80 8.23
C ALA A 201 -6.47 0.15 7.10
N TYR A 202 -5.35 -0.45 7.45
CA TYR A 202 -4.56 -1.33 6.61
C TYR A 202 -4.90 -2.77 7.00
N THR A 203 -5.57 -3.51 6.12
CA THR A 203 -5.95 -4.89 6.36
C THR A 203 -5.23 -5.83 5.40
N PHE A 204 -4.61 -6.88 5.92
CA PHE A 204 -3.99 -7.93 5.14
C PHE A 204 -4.68 -9.27 5.41
N ILE A 205 -5.05 -9.97 4.33
CA ILE A 205 -5.72 -11.26 4.39
C ILE A 205 -4.90 -12.28 3.62
N PHE A 206 -4.48 -13.32 4.32
CA PHE A 206 -3.52 -14.31 3.86
C PHE A 206 -4.25 -15.60 3.51
N VAL A 207 -4.27 -15.96 2.23
CA VAL A 207 -4.92 -17.18 1.71
C VAL A 207 -3.85 -18.16 1.25
N GLY A 208 -3.92 -19.39 1.75
CA GLY A 208 -2.94 -20.45 1.47
C GLY A 208 -2.14 -20.91 2.69
N PRO A 209 -1.07 -21.69 2.48
CA PRO A 209 -0.28 -22.31 3.54
C PRO A 209 0.67 -21.28 4.18
N PHE A 210 0.13 -20.39 5.00
CA PHE A 210 0.91 -19.49 5.85
C PHE A 210 1.09 -20.08 7.25
N SER A 211 2.29 -19.87 7.80
CA SER A 211 2.58 -19.96 9.23
C SER A 211 2.32 -18.60 9.87
N VAL A 212 1.67 -18.62 11.03
CA VAL A 212 1.35 -17.42 11.82
C VAL A 212 2.03 -17.55 13.17
N ARG A 213 2.78 -16.54 13.58
CA ARG A 213 3.31 -16.43 14.94
C ARG A 213 2.91 -15.08 15.50
N GLU A 214 2.25 -15.10 16.65
CA GLU A 214 1.79 -13.89 17.32
C GLU A 214 2.62 -13.67 18.58
N SER A 215 3.07 -12.42 18.75
CA SER A 215 3.69 -11.91 19.97
C SER A 215 2.97 -10.62 20.40
N PRO A 216 3.21 -10.11 21.62
CA PRO A 216 2.58 -8.89 22.09
C PRO A 216 2.84 -7.65 21.21
N GLU A 217 3.92 -7.63 20.45
CA GLU A 217 4.36 -6.47 19.66
C GLU A 217 4.25 -6.68 18.14
N ASN A 218 4.09 -7.92 17.70
CA ASN A 218 4.20 -8.28 16.29
C ASN A 218 3.35 -9.51 15.92
N ILE A 219 2.86 -9.52 14.69
CA ILE A 219 2.29 -10.71 14.06
C ILE A 219 3.13 -11.06 12.84
N GLU A 220 3.81 -12.20 12.89
CA GLU A 220 4.59 -12.72 11.77
C GLU A 220 3.70 -13.63 10.92
N VAL A 221 3.55 -13.30 9.63
CA VAL A 221 2.84 -14.16 8.69
C VAL A 221 3.74 -14.47 7.51
N TYR A 222 4.22 -15.71 7.46
CA TYR A 222 5.16 -16.18 6.44
C TYR A 222 4.65 -17.45 5.77
N PRO A 223 4.88 -17.66 4.48
CA PRO A 223 4.54 -18.92 3.85
C PRO A 223 5.29 -20.10 4.45
N ASP A 224 4.68 -21.28 4.42
CA ASP A 224 5.33 -22.53 4.79
C ASP A 224 6.66 -22.68 4.00
N PRO A 225 7.79 -22.98 4.65
CA PRO A 225 9.09 -23.14 4.00
C PRO A 225 9.10 -24.07 2.78
N LYS A 226 8.21 -25.08 2.75
CA LYS A 226 8.06 -26.00 1.61
C LYS A 226 7.63 -25.31 0.32
N TRP A 227 7.16 -24.07 0.40
CA TRP A 227 6.81 -23.26 -0.76
C TRP A 227 7.94 -23.15 -1.78
N ARG A 228 9.18 -22.99 -1.32
CA ARG A 228 10.31 -22.63 -2.20
C ARG A 228 10.76 -23.79 -3.09
N ALA A 229 10.32 -25.01 -2.76
CA ALA A 229 10.63 -26.22 -3.52
C ALA A 229 9.73 -26.43 -4.76
N ASN A 230 8.69 -25.61 -4.94
CA ASN A 230 7.75 -25.74 -6.05
C ASN A 230 8.21 -24.96 -7.30
N HIS A 231 7.72 -25.39 -8.47
CA HIS A 231 7.95 -24.71 -9.75
C HIS A 231 7.60 -23.21 -9.67
N TYR A 232 8.44 -22.32 -10.20
CA TYR A 232 8.31 -20.87 -10.01
C TYR A 232 6.98 -20.26 -10.49
N MET A 233 6.38 -20.82 -11.56
CA MET A 233 5.04 -20.43 -12.02
C MET A 233 3.89 -21.04 -11.20
N LYS A 234 4.13 -21.77 -10.11
CA LYS A 234 3.06 -22.30 -9.26
C LYS A 234 2.60 -21.19 -8.31
N ILE A 235 1.29 -20.95 -8.25
CA ILE A 235 0.71 -20.02 -7.28
C ILE A 235 0.40 -20.79 -6.02
N GLN A 236 1.00 -20.35 -4.92
CA GLN A 236 1.00 -21.05 -3.64
C GLN A 236 0.28 -20.25 -2.58
N THR A 237 0.36 -18.93 -2.65
CA THR A 237 -0.39 -18.03 -1.77
C THR A 237 -1.04 -16.90 -2.53
N VAL A 238 -2.05 -16.33 -1.90
CA VAL A 238 -2.67 -15.07 -2.27
C VAL A 238 -2.70 -14.19 -1.04
N LEU A 239 -2.23 -12.96 -1.19
CA LEU A 239 -2.38 -11.89 -0.21
C LEU A 239 -3.36 -10.87 -0.78
N VAL A 240 -4.39 -10.54 0.00
CA VAL A 240 -5.26 -9.40 -0.29
C VAL A 240 -4.96 -8.30 0.72
N ALA A 241 -4.50 -7.16 0.22
CA ALA A 241 -4.34 -5.93 0.99
C ALA A 241 -5.52 -5.00 0.70
N ILE A 242 -6.11 -4.43 1.75
CA ILE A 242 -7.20 -3.47 1.68
C ILE A 242 -6.81 -2.26 2.51
N GLU A 243 -6.83 -1.08 1.89
CA GLU A 243 -6.63 0.21 2.54
C GLU A 243 -7.90 1.03 2.37
N ALA A 244 -8.62 1.26 3.48
CA ALA A 244 -9.81 2.10 3.55
C ALA A 244 -10.13 2.39 5.03
N VAL A 245 -11.16 3.18 5.32
CA VAL A 245 -11.73 3.22 6.67
C VAL A 245 -12.26 1.83 7.10
N SER A 246 -12.31 1.56 8.40
CA SER A 246 -12.57 0.21 8.95
C SER A 246 -13.88 -0.40 8.46
N GLU A 247 -14.96 0.38 8.43
CA GLU A 247 -16.29 -0.06 7.97
C GLU A 247 -16.31 -0.40 6.48
N VAL A 248 -15.54 0.33 5.66
CA VAL A 248 -15.40 0.05 4.22
C VAL A 248 -14.55 -1.21 4.02
N CYS A 249 -13.49 -1.39 4.80
CA CYS A 249 -12.72 -2.64 4.80
C CYS A 249 -13.63 -3.84 5.11
N ASP A 250 -14.45 -3.77 6.15
CA ASP A 250 -15.34 -4.87 6.55
C ASP A 250 -16.39 -5.21 5.47
N ASP A 251 -16.93 -4.22 4.77
CA ASP A 251 -17.83 -4.44 3.63
C ASP A 251 -17.10 -5.09 2.45
N ILE A 252 -15.90 -4.60 2.09
CA ILE A 252 -15.07 -5.17 1.03
C ILE A 252 -14.74 -6.64 1.32
N ILE A 253 -14.37 -6.97 2.56
CA ILE A 253 -14.02 -8.34 2.97
C ILE A 253 -15.19 -9.28 2.74
N LYS A 254 -16.43 -8.85 3.00
CA LYS A 254 -17.63 -9.67 2.81
C LYS A 254 -17.97 -9.89 1.33
N ARG A 255 -17.50 -9.03 0.43
CA ARG A 255 -17.82 -9.06 -1.01
C ARG A 255 -16.82 -9.86 -1.85
N ILE A 256 -15.60 -10.06 -1.37
CA ILE A 256 -14.60 -10.84 -2.09
C ILE A 256 -15.01 -12.33 -2.11
N ASP A 257 -14.93 -12.95 -3.28
CA ASP A 257 -15.10 -14.40 -3.40
C ASP A 257 -13.83 -15.13 -2.93
N TRP A 258 -13.79 -15.41 -1.63
CA TRP A 258 -12.65 -16.09 -1.01
C TRP A 258 -12.43 -17.53 -1.50
N LYS A 259 -13.49 -18.19 -1.98
CA LYS A 259 -13.35 -19.51 -2.60
C LYS A 259 -12.63 -19.41 -3.94
N ALA A 260 -12.98 -18.41 -4.75
CA ALA A 260 -12.26 -18.12 -5.99
C ALA A 260 -10.80 -17.71 -5.72
N ALA A 261 -10.55 -16.92 -4.66
CA ALA A 261 -9.20 -16.55 -4.25
C ALA A 261 -8.36 -17.78 -3.87
N ALA A 262 -8.91 -18.69 -3.06
CA ALA A 262 -8.27 -19.95 -2.74
C ALA A 262 -8.07 -20.85 -3.96
N GLY A 263 -8.98 -20.79 -4.95
CA GLY A 263 -8.88 -21.52 -6.21
C GLY A 263 -7.75 -21.04 -7.15
N LEU A 264 -7.12 -19.90 -6.87
CA LEU A 264 -5.90 -19.48 -7.57
C LEU A 264 -4.69 -20.35 -7.19
N ILE A 265 -4.72 -20.93 -5.98
CA ILE A 265 -3.64 -21.76 -5.44
C ILE A 265 -3.70 -23.14 -6.08
N LYS A 266 -2.58 -23.63 -6.61
CA LYS A 266 -2.44 -24.91 -7.31
C LYS A 266 -1.18 -25.62 -6.88
#